data_AF-A0A534XX43-F1
#
_entry.id   AF-A0A534XX43-F1
#
_cell.length_a   1.000
_cell.length_b   1.000
_cell.length_c   1.000
_cell.angle_alpha   90.00
_cell.angle_beta   90.00
_cell.angle_gamma   90.00
#
_symmetry.space_group_name_H-M   'P 1'
#
loop_
_entity.id
_entity.type
_entity.pdbx_description
1 polymer ?
#
loop_
_entity_poly.entity_id
_entity_poly.type
_entity_poly.pdbx_seq_one_letter_code
_entity_poly.pdbx_strand_id
1 'polypeptide(L)'
;MNRFGEPVSGARVGIGTASRVTNAQGKFTVPLVPQTYDAAVVVDDPAVPPGFPPVSRAVVYQQLTRRDPVLFVPGLAVQPGTGTHSTTLQSLSTSGLTGVPLLWAFTNASGFVAAGVVTGAEMHFTWNGPPDAVNPGSLVAMIASAPQGITASGSVPVTAAAPISVTVPVTAAPTITLSATARPPAGCGVVGLDVVIPASDGTTVTAARLFAPVVPGTSGVTVDSIIGFTNDVKLSLRISTTCLSSSATSSVARRLPRRLSPSTTVFDVDVPAPPVITSPAFGSPASSASPLAWTAPDGSISVLHFDRLESNGFISRTLDLATTSTSTAFPNLAALGVKGVPGLSFVWRVEAWGGLTGTDALADTSGFGALLAGTGNFSHGVSASSSVTISP
;
A
#
# COMPACT_ATOMS: atom_id res chain seq x y z
N MET A 1 -8.54 9.04 9.19
CA MET A 1 -8.81 8.98 7.74
C MET A 1 -8.93 7.52 7.30
N ASN A 2 -9.66 7.26 6.22
CA ASN A 2 -9.71 5.95 5.56
C ASN A 2 -8.56 5.80 4.54
N ARG A 3 -8.52 4.68 3.80
CA ARG A 3 -7.45 4.43 2.80
C ARG A 3 -7.37 5.37 1.62
N PHE A 4 -8.43 6.13 1.38
CA PHE A 4 -8.51 7.09 0.29
C PHE A 4 -8.26 8.54 0.76
N GLY A 5 -7.88 8.72 2.03
CA GLY A 5 -7.62 10.04 2.61
C GLY A 5 -8.86 10.80 3.07
N GLU A 6 -10.03 10.17 3.08
CA GLU A 6 -11.28 10.82 3.50
C GLU A 6 -11.46 10.75 5.04
N PRO A 7 -12.16 11.73 5.62
CA PRO A 7 -12.47 11.74 7.05
C PRO A 7 -13.41 10.59 7.43
N VAL A 8 -13.12 9.95 8.56
CA VAL A 8 -13.95 8.89 9.14
C VAL A 8 -14.64 9.43 10.38
N SER A 9 -15.95 9.58 10.32
CA SER A 9 -16.78 9.99 11.46
C SER A 9 -17.15 8.79 12.35
N GLY A 10 -17.40 9.04 13.64
CA GLY A 10 -17.83 8.01 14.59
C GLY A 10 -16.73 7.02 15.01
N ALA A 11 -15.48 7.22 14.61
CA ALA A 11 -14.36 6.39 15.04
C ALA A 11 -14.01 6.66 16.50
N ARG A 12 -13.72 5.60 17.27
CA ARG A 12 -13.27 5.71 18.66
C ARG A 12 -11.77 5.93 18.67
N VAL A 13 -11.30 6.93 19.39
CA VAL A 13 -9.87 7.29 19.51
C VAL A 13 -9.46 7.25 20.97
N GLY A 14 -8.42 6.47 21.28
CA GLY A 14 -7.80 6.38 22.59
C GLY A 14 -6.42 7.03 22.59
N ILE A 15 -6.14 7.93 23.53
CA ILE A 15 -4.81 8.50 23.77
C ILE A 15 -4.57 8.52 25.28
N GLY A 16 -3.63 7.70 25.77
CA GLY A 16 -3.47 7.48 27.21
C GLY A 16 -4.77 7.01 27.86
N THR A 17 -5.26 7.73 28.86
CA THR A 17 -6.56 7.45 29.51
C THR A 17 -7.75 8.16 28.86
N ALA A 18 -7.52 9.04 27.88
CA ALA A 18 -8.57 9.76 27.19
C ALA A 18 -9.18 8.90 26.07
N SER A 19 -10.51 8.82 26.06
CA SER A 19 -11.29 8.23 24.96
C SER A 19 -12.18 9.30 24.32
N ARG A 20 -12.20 9.36 22.99
CA ARG A 20 -12.96 10.32 22.18
C ARG A 20 -13.61 9.63 21.00
N VAL A 21 -14.60 10.30 20.40
CA VAL A 21 -15.23 9.87 19.16
C VAL A 21 -15.04 10.97 18.13
N THR A 22 -14.72 10.61 16.88
CA THR A 22 -14.55 11.58 15.81
C THR A 22 -15.89 12.19 15.39
N ASN A 23 -15.89 13.49 15.11
CA ASN A 23 -17.06 14.22 14.63
C ASN A 23 -17.36 13.95 13.14
N ALA A 24 -18.34 14.64 12.57
CA ALA A 24 -18.73 14.51 11.15
C ALA A 24 -17.57 14.80 10.16
N GLN A 25 -16.58 15.59 10.57
CA GLN A 25 -15.38 15.90 9.78
C GLN A 25 -14.20 14.97 10.12
N GLY A 26 -14.44 13.89 10.88
CA GLY A 26 -13.41 12.93 11.27
C GLY A 26 -12.38 13.48 12.27
N LYS A 27 -12.68 14.59 12.96
CA LYS A 27 -11.79 15.26 13.91
C LYS A 27 -12.13 14.91 15.36
N PHE A 28 -11.14 14.99 16.24
CA PHE A 28 -11.28 14.83 17.69
C PHE A 28 -10.34 15.80 18.42
N THR A 29 -10.52 15.97 19.73
CA THR A 29 -9.64 16.83 20.55
C THR A 29 -9.39 16.20 21.91
N VAL A 30 -8.11 16.15 22.29
CA VAL A 30 -7.64 15.75 23.63
C VAL A 30 -6.87 16.94 24.22
N PRO A 31 -7.34 17.57 25.31
CA PRO A 31 -6.76 18.81 25.82
C PRO A 31 -5.31 18.70 26.31
N LEU A 32 -4.93 17.53 26.81
CA LEU A 32 -3.63 17.25 27.41
C LEU A 32 -3.11 15.93 26.85
N VAL A 33 -2.04 16.02 26.07
CA VAL A 33 -1.35 14.86 25.50
C VAL A 33 0.12 14.94 25.93
N PRO A 34 0.69 13.85 26.49
CA PRO A 34 2.11 13.79 26.80
C PRO A 34 3.00 14.05 25.58
N GLN A 35 4.27 14.38 25.81
CA GLN A 35 5.24 14.60 24.71
C GLN A 35 5.44 13.35 23.84
N THR A 36 5.31 12.16 24.44
CA THR A 36 5.33 10.87 23.76
C THR A 36 4.15 10.06 24.25
N TYR A 37 3.36 9.51 23.34
CA TYR A 37 2.13 8.83 23.68
C TYR A 37 1.79 7.73 22.69
N ASP A 38 1.00 6.76 23.14
CA ASP A 38 0.38 5.78 22.26
C ASP A 38 -1.01 6.27 21.88
N ALA A 39 -1.38 6.11 20.61
CA ALA A 39 -2.70 6.40 20.10
C ALA A 39 -3.33 5.15 19.51
N ALA A 40 -4.60 4.95 19.77
CA ALA A 40 -5.39 3.91 19.15
C ALA A 40 -6.58 4.51 18.41
N VAL A 41 -6.90 3.96 17.25
CA VAL A 41 -8.13 4.24 16.53
C VAL A 41 -8.87 2.93 16.31
N VAL A 42 -10.17 2.93 16.63
CA VAL A 42 -11.05 1.77 16.52
C VAL A 42 -12.28 2.14 15.72
N VAL A 43 -12.59 1.32 14.73
CA VAL A 43 -13.77 1.46 13.88
C VAL A 43 -14.50 0.12 13.87
N ASP A 44 -15.83 0.15 14.01
CA ASP A 44 -16.64 -1.06 13.83
C ASP A 44 -16.67 -1.41 12.34
N ASP A 45 -16.40 -2.67 11.99
CA ASP A 45 -16.29 -3.09 10.60
C ASP A 45 -17.67 -3.06 9.92
N PRO A 46 -17.90 -2.16 8.94
CA PRO A 46 -19.20 -2.02 8.30
C PRO A 46 -19.55 -3.20 7.39
N ALA A 47 -18.60 -4.08 7.07
CA ALA A 47 -18.86 -5.27 6.26
C ALA A 47 -19.48 -6.43 7.07
N VAL A 48 -19.54 -6.34 8.40
CA VAL A 48 -20.13 -7.38 9.26
C VAL A 48 -21.66 -7.40 9.07
N PRO A 49 -22.25 -8.51 8.59
CA PRO A 49 -23.68 -8.58 8.35
C PRO A 49 -24.50 -8.49 9.65
N PRO A 50 -25.74 -7.96 9.59
CA PRO A 50 -26.68 -8.02 10.71
C PRO A 50 -26.88 -9.45 11.20
N GLY A 51 -26.84 -9.68 12.52
CA GLY A 51 -27.02 -10.99 13.15
C GLY A 51 -25.71 -11.72 13.50
N PHE A 52 -24.56 -11.24 13.06
CA PHE A 52 -23.25 -11.70 13.54
C PHE A 52 -22.76 -10.86 14.73
N PRO A 53 -21.89 -11.42 15.60
CA PRO A 53 -21.22 -10.62 16.61
C PRO A 53 -20.45 -9.46 15.97
N PRO A 54 -20.58 -8.23 16.48
CA PRO A 54 -19.89 -7.09 15.91
C PRO A 54 -18.37 -7.25 16.04
N VAL A 55 -17.66 -6.96 14.95
CA VAL A 55 -16.20 -6.97 14.89
C VAL A 55 -15.70 -5.53 14.74
N SER A 56 -14.64 -5.18 15.46
CA SER A 56 -13.97 -3.89 15.28
C SER A 56 -12.60 -4.09 14.63
N ARG A 57 -12.18 -3.12 13.81
CA ARG A 57 -10.81 -2.93 13.38
C ARG A 57 -10.13 -1.91 14.27
N ALA A 58 -8.98 -2.27 14.82
CA ALA A 58 -8.16 -1.38 15.63
C ALA A 58 -6.79 -1.16 15.01
N VAL A 59 -6.25 0.05 15.15
CA VAL A 59 -4.84 0.36 14.88
C VAL A 59 -4.28 1.06 16.09
N VAL A 60 -3.14 0.59 16.58
CA VAL A 60 -2.40 1.19 17.68
C VAL A 60 -1.07 1.72 17.13
N TYR A 61 -0.82 3.00 17.33
CA TYR A 61 0.43 3.68 17.02
C TYR A 61 1.18 3.90 18.33
N GLN A 62 2.37 3.30 18.44
CA GLN A 62 3.20 3.45 19.63
C GLN A 62 4.16 4.63 19.50
N GLN A 63 4.41 5.30 20.62
CA GLN A 63 5.44 6.33 20.76
C GLN A 63 5.32 7.50 19.76
N LEU A 64 4.10 7.94 19.45
CA LEU A 64 3.88 9.16 18.68
C LEU A 64 4.39 10.38 19.46
N THR A 65 4.92 11.36 18.74
CA THR A 65 5.34 12.64 19.32
C THR A 65 4.61 13.84 18.72
N ARG A 66 3.97 13.65 17.55
CA ARG A 66 3.21 14.69 16.87
C ARG A 66 1.94 15.06 17.65
N ARG A 67 1.61 16.34 17.76
CA ARG A 67 0.39 16.79 18.46
C ARG A 67 -0.91 16.61 17.65
N ASP A 68 -0.81 16.72 16.32
CA ASP A 68 -1.94 16.59 15.41
C ASP A 68 -1.72 15.40 14.45
N PRO A 69 -1.83 14.14 14.94
CA PRO A 69 -1.65 12.97 14.10
C PRO A 69 -2.85 12.73 13.18
N VAL A 70 -2.56 12.21 11.98
CA VAL A 70 -3.55 11.64 11.07
C VAL A 70 -3.58 10.13 11.28
N LEU A 71 -4.54 9.67 12.08
CA LEU A 71 -4.69 8.24 12.36
C LEU A 71 -5.45 7.55 11.23
N PHE A 72 -4.91 6.43 10.76
CA PHE A 72 -5.39 5.66 9.62
C PHE A 72 -5.97 4.32 10.07
N VAL A 73 -6.98 3.82 9.35
CA VAL A 73 -7.55 2.50 9.60
C VAL A 73 -7.41 1.65 8.33
N PRO A 74 -6.36 0.82 8.20
CA PRO A 74 -6.11 0.00 7.03
C PRO A 74 -7.05 -1.23 7.00
N GLY A 75 -7.27 -1.73 5.79
CA GLY A 75 -7.71 -3.11 5.59
C GLY A 75 -9.19 -3.41 5.83
N LEU A 76 -10.04 -2.40 6.07
CA LEU A 76 -11.49 -2.59 6.03
C LEU A 76 -11.93 -2.94 4.60
N ALA A 77 -12.73 -4.01 4.45
CA ALA A 77 -13.26 -4.42 3.15
C ALA A 77 -14.14 -3.33 2.52
N VAL A 78 -14.96 -2.70 3.37
CA VAL A 78 -15.73 -1.50 3.04
C VAL A 78 -15.17 -0.34 3.85
N GLN A 79 -14.72 0.71 3.16
CA GLN A 79 -14.12 1.86 3.82
C GLN A 79 -15.23 2.82 4.28
N PRO A 80 -15.30 3.13 5.60
CA PRO A 80 -16.29 4.07 6.09
C PRO A 80 -16.01 5.48 5.56
N GLY A 81 -17.09 6.22 5.30
CA GLY A 81 -17.00 7.59 4.78
C GLY A 81 -16.58 7.69 3.31
N THR A 82 -16.50 6.58 2.57
CA THR A 82 -16.09 6.58 1.16
C THR A 82 -17.23 6.85 0.20
N GLY A 83 -17.07 7.89 -0.62
CA GLY A 83 -17.88 8.12 -1.81
C GLY A 83 -17.33 7.35 -3.01
N THR A 84 -18.23 6.71 -3.78
CA THR A 84 -17.92 6.22 -5.12
C THR A 84 -18.31 7.29 -6.13
N HIS A 85 -17.37 7.64 -7.00
CA HIS A 85 -17.53 8.64 -8.04
C HIS A 85 -17.31 8.00 -9.42
N SER A 86 -17.91 8.62 -10.43
CA SER A 86 -17.80 8.14 -11.80
C SER A 86 -17.83 9.27 -12.81
N THR A 87 -17.15 9.09 -13.93
CA THR A 87 -17.30 9.92 -15.13
C THR A 87 -17.23 9.06 -16.39
N THR A 88 -17.76 9.58 -17.49
CA THR A 88 -17.86 8.89 -18.77
C THR A 88 -17.23 9.72 -19.89
N LEU A 89 -16.49 9.05 -20.76
CA LEU A 89 -15.97 9.57 -22.02
C LEU A 89 -16.81 9.00 -23.18
N GLN A 90 -17.44 9.89 -23.97
CA GLN A 90 -18.41 9.51 -25.01
C GLN A 90 -17.81 9.32 -26.40
N SER A 91 -16.59 9.80 -26.65
CA SER A 91 -15.90 9.59 -27.92
C SER A 91 -14.42 9.32 -27.70
N LEU A 92 -13.99 8.13 -28.11
CA LEU A 92 -12.60 7.71 -28.02
C LEU A 92 -12.12 7.34 -29.43
N SER A 93 -11.40 8.24 -30.08
CA SER A 93 -10.78 7.96 -31.37
C SER A 93 -9.31 7.60 -31.17
N THR A 94 -8.96 6.32 -31.35
CA THR A 94 -7.56 5.88 -31.42
C THR A 94 -7.17 5.76 -32.89
N SER A 95 -6.56 6.82 -33.44
CA SER A 95 -6.07 6.78 -34.82
C SER A 95 -4.85 5.87 -34.94
N GLY A 96 -4.90 4.87 -35.84
CA GLY A 96 -3.74 4.09 -36.28
C GLY A 96 -3.38 2.85 -35.47
N LEU A 97 -4.22 2.38 -34.53
CA LEU A 97 -3.83 1.40 -33.51
C LEU A 97 -4.89 0.31 -33.24
N THR A 98 -5.47 -0.25 -34.29
CA THR A 98 -6.42 -1.38 -34.17
C THR A 98 -5.70 -2.65 -33.69
N GLY A 99 -6.18 -3.27 -32.60
CA GLY A 99 -5.75 -4.60 -32.15
C GLY A 99 -4.71 -4.64 -31.02
N VAL A 100 -4.36 -3.51 -30.39
CA VAL A 100 -3.40 -3.47 -29.27
C VAL A 100 -4.12 -3.08 -27.97
N PRO A 101 -3.83 -3.72 -26.81
CA PRO A 101 -4.47 -3.35 -25.55
C PRO A 101 -4.12 -1.90 -25.17
N LEU A 102 -5.16 -1.06 -25.12
CA LEU A 102 -5.10 0.33 -24.71
C LEU A 102 -5.50 0.43 -23.23
N LEU A 103 -4.60 0.96 -22.41
CA LEU A 103 -4.90 1.32 -21.03
C LEU A 103 -5.21 2.83 -20.97
N TRP A 104 -6.34 3.16 -20.37
CA TRP A 104 -6.75 4.54 -20.13
C TRP A 104 -6.81 4.83 -18.64
N ALA A 105 -6.34 6.00 -18.24
CA ALA A 105 -6.37 6.39 -16.84
C ALA A 105 -6.52 7.89 -16.64
N PHE A 106 -7.18 8.28 -15.56
CA PHE A 106 -7.02 9.62 -14.98
C PHE A 106 -5.81 9.65 -14.07
N THR A 107 -4.99 10.69 -14.24
CA THR A 107 -3.84 10.97 -13.37
C THR A 107 -3.94 12.39 -12.81
N ASN A 108 -3.39 12.59 -11.61
CA ASN A 108 -3.23 13.90 -10.97
C ASN A 108 -1.78 14.09 -10.53
N ALA A 109 -1.48 15.16 -9.78
CA ALA A 109 -0.14 15.43 -9.27
C ALA A 109 0.42 14.29 -8.37
N SER A 110 -0.46 13.52 -7.74
CA SER A 110 -0.11 12.41 -6.84
C SER A 110 0.10 11.09 -7.59
N GLY A 111 -0.54 10.88 -8.75
CA GLY A 111 -0.33 9.71 -9.61
C GLY A 111 -1.60 9.25 -10.30
N PHE A 112 -1.74 7.95 -10.52
CA PHE A 112 -2.96 7.34 -11.04
C PHE A 112 -4.13 7.45 -10.04
N VAL A 113 -5.32 7.66 -10.58
CA VAL A 113 -6.56 7.90 -9.82
C VAL A 113 -7.67 6.93 -10.21
N ALA A 114 -7.88 6.70 -11.52
CA ALA A 114 -8.92 5.82 -12.02
C ALA A 114 -8.49 5.15 -13.32
N ALA A 115 -8.81 3.88 -13.52
CA ALA A 115 -8.66 3.18 -14.79
C ALA A 115 -9.98 3.21 -15.58
N GLY A 116 -9.88 3.39 -16.90
CA GLY A 116 -11.03 3.38 -17.80
C GLY A 116 -11.42 1.96 -18.20
N VAL A 117 -12.71 1.65 -18.13
CA VAL A 117 -13.31 0.41 -18.64
C VAL A 117 -14.13 0.75 -19.88
N VAL A 118 -13.88 0.06 -20.98
CA VAL A 118 -14.62 0.25 -22.24
C VAL A 118 -15.92 -0.56 -22.21
N THR A 119 -17.04 0.11 -22.46
CA THR A 119 -18.37 -0.49 -22.56
C THR A 119 -19.06 0.05 -23.81
N GLY A 120 -18.98 -0.72 -24.90
CA GLY A 120 -19.48 -0.27 -26.21
C GLY A 120 -18.65 0.88 -26.77
N ALA A 121 -19.29 2.03 -27.04
CA ALA A 121 -18.63 3.23 -27.54
C ALA A 121 -18.16 4.19 -26.42
N GLU A 122 -18.51 3.89 -25.17
CA GLU A 122 -18.20 4.72 -24.01
C GLU A 122 -17.07 4.12 -23.19
N MET A 123 -16.35 5.00 -22.50
CA MET A 123 -15.36 4.60 -21.50
C MET A 123 -15.76 5.16 -20.14
N HIS A 124 -16.00 4.26 -19.18
CA HIS A 124 -16.36 4.64 -17.82
C HIS A 124 -15.14 4.61 -16.91
N PHE A 125 -15.00 5.64 -16.09
CA PHE A 125 -14.01 5.73 -15.04
C PHE A 125 -14.73 5.77 -13.71
N THR A 126 -14.30 4.93 -12.78
CA THR A 126 -14.82 4.91 -11.42
C THR A 126 -13.66 5.06 -10.44
N TRP A 127 -13.87 5.81 -9.37
CA TRP A 127 -12.91 5.94 -8.29
C TRP A 127 -13.61 6.06 -6.95
N ASN A 128 -12.87 5.72 -5.90
CA ASN A 128 -13.26 5.90 -4.52
C ASN A 128 -12.36 6.98 -3.90
N GLY A 129 -12.88 7.80 -3.01
CA GLY A 129 -12.13 8.88 -2.38
C GLY A 129 -12.68 10.27 -2.71
N PRO A 130 -11.86 11.33 -2.56
CA PRO A 130 -12.31 12.70 -2.76
C PRO A 130 -12.93 12.94 -4.15
N PRO A 131 -14.04 13.70 -4.25
CA PRO A 131 -14.71 13.98 -5.53
C PRO A 131 -13.81 14.76 -6.50
N ASP A 132 -12.86 15.52 -5.98
CA ASP A 132 -11.89 16.32 -6.73
C ASP A 132 -10.58 15.57 -7.03
N ALA A 133 -10.48 14.26 -6.70
CA ALA A 133 -9.25 13.50 -6.93
C ALA A 133 -8.78 13.52 -8.41
N VAL A 134 -9.70 13.71 -9.36
CA VAL A 134 -9.45 13.80 -10.80
C VAL A 134 -9.35 15.25 -11.33
N ASN A 135 -9.46 16.26 -10.46
CA ASN A 135 -9.54 17.69 -10.82
C ASN A 135 -8.58 18.57 -10.00
N PRO A 136 -7.64 19.30 -10.61
CA PRO A 136 -7.22 19.23 -12.00
C PRO A 136 -6.44 17.93 -12.29
N GLY A 137 -6.68 17.32 -13.45
CA GLY A 137 -6.04 16.06 -13.84
C GLY A 137 -5.73 15.97 -15.33
N SER A 138 -5.18 14.82 -15.73
CA SER A 138 -4.88 14.49 -17.12
C SER A 138 -5.44 13.11 -17.46
N LEU A 139 -6.03 13.01 -18.65
CA LEU A 139 -6.39 11.74 -19.26
C LEU A 139 -5.16 11.20 -19.97
N VAL A 140 -4.77 9.97 -19.64
CA VAL A 140 -3.60 9.30 -20.19
C VAL A 140 -4.06 8.07 -20.97
N ALA A 141 -3.55 7.94 -22.19
CA ALA A 141 -3.68 6.74 -23.02
C ALA A 141 -2.31 6.08 -23.15
N MET A 142 -2.25 4.76 -22.93
CA MET A 142 -1.04 3.95 -23.06
C MET A 142 -1.30 2.72 -23.89
N ILE A 143 -0.30 2.32 -24.68
CA ILE A 143 -0.30 1.10 -25.46
C ILE A 143 0.72 0.16 -24.84
N ALA A 144 0.27 -1.00 -24.40
CA ALA A 144 1.15 -2.04 -23.90
C ALA A 144 1.36 -3.11 -24.97
N SER A 145 2.61 -3.49 -25.24
CA SER A 145 2.95 -4.72 -25.92
C SER A 145 3.77 -5.60 -24.98
N ALA A 146 3.23 -6.76 -24.61
CA ALA A 146 4.04 -7.78 -23.96
C ALA A 146 5.04 -8.36 -24.99
N PRO A 147 6.34 -8.55 -24.67
CA PRO A 147 7.03 -8.32 -23.40
C PRO A 147 7.69 -6.93 -23.25
N GLN A 148 7.58 -6.06 -24.26
CA GLN A 148 8.26 -4.77 -24.39
C GLN A 148 7.69 -3.65 -23.48
N GLY A 149 6.63 -3.95 -22.72
CA GLY A 149 5.98 -2.98 -21.85
C GLY A 149 5.17 -1.93 -22.62
N ILE A 150 5.11 -0.71 -22.09
CA ILE A 150 4.44 0.41 -22.77
C ILE A 150 5.29 0.85 -23.97
N THR A 151 4.71 0.84 -25.16
CA THR A 151 5.39 1.17 -26.43
C THR A 151 4.94 2.48 -27.06
N ALA A 152 3.82 3.02 -26.59
CA ALA A 152 3.36 4.35 -26.98
C ALA A 152 2.49 4.94 -25.87
N SER A 153 2.53 6.26 -25.70
CA SER A 153 1.60 6.93 -24.79
C SER A 153 1.23 8.34 -25.25
N GLY A 154 0.21 8.91 -24.62
CA GLY A 154 -0.23 10.29 -24.81
C GLY A 154 -0.97 10.78 -23.58
N SER A 155 -0.99 12.09 -23.36
CA SER A 155 -1.76 12.69 -22.28
C SER A 155 -2.36 14.03 -22.71
N VAL A 156 -3.55 14.34 -22.20
CA VAL A 156 -4.18 15.65 -22.36
C VAL A 156 -4.72 16.12 -21.01
N PRO A 157 -4.50 17.40 -20.63
CA PRO A 157 -5.16 17.97 -19.46
C PRO A 157 -6.67 17.91 -19.66
N VAL A 158 -7.39 17.49 -18.62
CA VAL A 158 -8.84 17.42 -18.63
C VAL A 158 -9.38 17.89 -17.29
N THR A 159 -10.57 18.46 -17.32
CA THR A 159 -11.39 18.62 -16.13
C THR A 159 -12.43 17.52 -16.20
N ALA A 160 -12.52 16.68 -15.17
CA ALA A 160 -13.58 15.71 -15.02
C ALA A 160 -14.90 16.45 -14.76
N ALA A 161 -15.54 16.88 -15.84
CA ALA A 161 -16.91 17.36 -15.91
C ALA A 161 -17.65 16.51 -16.95
N ALA A 162 -18.90 16.14 -16.70
CA ALA A 162 -19.64 15.25 -17.58
C ALA A 162 -20.30 16.02 -18.75
N PRO A 163 -20.35 15.48 -19.98
CA PRO A 163 -19.47 14.46 -20.57
C PRO A 163 -18.18 15.08 -21.15
N ILE A 164 -17.08 14.32 -21.16
CA ILE A 164 -15.81 14.74 -21.75
C ILE A 164 -15.69 14.17 -23.17
N SER A 165 -15.31 15.02 -24.13
CA SER A 165 -14.96 14.65 -25.49
C SER A 165 -13.57 15.18 -25.81
N VAL A 166 -12.56 14.29 -25.83
CA VAL A 166 -11.16 14.66 -26.13
C VAL A 166 -10.49 13.62 -27.02
N THR A 167 -9.56 14.07 -27.85
CA THR A 167 -8.64 13.21 -28.60
C THR A 167 -7.29 13.24 -27.89
N VAL A 168 -6.78 12.06 -27.53
CA VAL A 168 -5.43 11.93 -26.96
C VAL A 168 -4.47 11.53 -28.08
N PRO A 169 -3.57 12.42 -28.53
CA PRO A 169 -2.55 12.04 -29.50
C PRO A 169 -1.56 11.10 -28.82
N VAL A 170 -1.37 9.92 -29.40
CA VAL A 170 -0.42 8.92 -28.92
C VAL A 170 0.79 8.92 -29.84
N THR A 171 1.99 8.98 -29.26
CA THR A 171 3.25 8.90 -29.98
C THR A 171 4.04 7.67 -29.55
N ALA A 172 4.79 7.09 -30.49
CA ALA A 172 5.68 5.98 -30.21
C ALA A 172 6.72 6.41 -29.17
N ALA A 173 6.96 5.52 -28.21
CA ALA A 173 7.85 5.83 -27.11
C ALA A 173 9.31 5.51 -27.45
N PRO A 174 10.28 6.32 -26.99
CA PRO A 174 11.69 6.05 -27.25
C PRO A 174 12.13 4.79 -26.51
N THR A 175 12.92 3.95 -27.16
CA THR A 175 13.54 2.77 -26.55
C THR A 175 14.51 3.20 -25.46
N ILE A 176 14.25 2.82 -24.21
CA ILE A 176 15.21 2.97 -23.09
C ILE A 176 15.64 1.58 -22.64
N THR A 177 16.95 1.38 -22.51
CA THR A 177 17.50 0.18 -21.86
C THR A 177 17.62 0.42 -20.36
N LEU A 178 16.88 -0.36 -19.57
CA LEU A 178 17.08 -0.45 -18.13
C LEU A 178 17.88 -1.70 -17.82
N SER A 179 18.86 -1.57 -16.93
CA SER A 179 19.60 -2.70 -16.36
C SER A 179 19.50 -2.59 -14.84
N ALA A 180 19.20 -3.69 -14.17
CA ALA A 180 19.13 -3.71 -12.71
C ALA A 180 19.81 -4.96 -12.20
N THR A 181 20.65 -4.80 -11.17
CA THR A 181 21.25 -5.87 -10.39
C THR A 181 20.61 -5.85 -9.01
N ALA A 182 19.99 -6.97 -8.64
CA ALA A 182 19.42 -7.17 -7.32
C ALA A 182 20.32 -8.08 -6.47
N ARG A 183 20.64 -7.65 -5.25
CA ARG A 183 21.33 -8.45 -4.23
C ARG A 183 20.35 -8.87 -3.14
N PRO A 184 19.72 -10.07 -3.27
CA PRO A 184 18.84 -10.58 -2.23
C PRO A 184 19.64 -11.02 -0.99
N PRO A 185 19.00 -11.07 0.18
CA PRO A 185 19.57 -11.72 1.37
C PRO A 185 19.88 -13.20 1.10
N ALA A 186 20.82 -13.76 1.86
CA ALA A 186 21.14 -15.19 1.78
C ALA A 186 19.90 -16.06 2.01
N GLY A 187 19.71 -17.09 1.18
CA GLY A 187 18.54 -17.99 1.25
C GLY A 187 17.27 -17.45 0.58
N CYS A 188 17.31 -16.25 -0.01
CA CYS A 188 16.21 -15.67 -0.77
C CYS A 188 16.53 -15.64 -2.27
N GLY A 189 15.49 -15.75 -3.10
CA GLY A 189 15.57 -15.62 -4.55
C GLY A 189 14.80 -14.40 -5.03
N VAL A 190 15.25 -13.76 -6.11
CA VAL A 190 14.51 -12.71 -6.80
C VAL A 190 13.35 -13.35 -7.56
N VAL A 191 12.13 -12.89 -7.32
CA VAL A 191 10.92 -13.39 -7.97
C VAL A 191 10.39 -12.47 -9.07
N GLY A 192 10.81 -11.21 -9.07
CA GLY A 192 10.45 -10.27 -10.13
C GLY A 192 11.14 -8.93 -9.99
N LEU A 193 11.38 -8.29 -11.13
CA LEU A 193 11.70 -6.87 -11.21
C LEU A 193 10.63 -6.22 -12.09
N ASP A 194 9.81 -5.37 -11.50
CA ASP A 194 8.72 -4.70 -12.19
C ASP A 194 9.01 -3.21 -12.25
N VAL A 195 8.83 -2.60 -13.43
CA VAL A 195 8.71 -1.15 -13.53
C VAL A 195 7.24 -0.83 -13.43
N VAL A 196 6.86 -0.11 -12.38
CA VAL A 196 5.47 0.21 -12.08
C VAL A 196 5.22 1.70 -12.13
N ILE A 197 3.97 2.03 -12.42
CA ILE A 197 3.43 3.35 -12.21
C ILE A 197 2.63 3.34 -10.90
N PRO A 198 3.12 4.00 -9.84
CA PRO A 198 2.39 4.15 -8.60
C PRO A 198 1.14 5.02 -8.74
N ALA A 199 0.03 4.55 -8.16
CA ALA A 199 -1.19 5.30 -7.97
C ALA A 199 -1.26 5.91 -6.57
N SER A 200 -2.00 7.01 -6.43
CA SER A 200 -2.12 7.73 -5.16
C SER A 200 -2.88 6.94 -4.07
N ASP A 201 -3.66 5.96 -4.46
CA ASP A 201 -4.48 5.11 -3.58
C ASP A 201 -3.77 3.81 -3.12
N GLY A 202 -2.52 3.61 -3.54
CA GLY A 202 -1.76 2.41 -3.23
C GLY A 202 -1.73 1.34 -4.31
N THR A 203 -2.53 1.51 -5.36
CA THR A 203 -2.50 0.59 -6.51
C THR A 203 -1.27 0.87 -7.39
N THR A 204 -0.94 -0.09 -8.25
CA THR A 204 0.13 0.08 -9.23
C THR A 204 -0.25 -0.52 -10.56
N VAL A 205 0.15 0.16 -11.63
CA VAL A 205 0.11 -0.39 -12.98
C VAL A 205 1.49 -0.92 -13.33
N THR A 206 1.62 -2.21 -13.65
CA THR A 206 2.87 -2.76 -14.17
C THR A 206 3.10 -2.26 -15.60
N ALA A 207 4.08 -1.39 -15.79
CA ALA A 207 4.46 -0.85 -17.09
C ALA A 207 5.36 -1.81 -17.87
N ALA A 208 6.24 -2.52 -17.16
CA ALA A 208 7.02 -3.63 -17.70
C ALA A 208 7.33 -4.64 -16.60
N ARG A 209 7.39 -5.92 -16.98
CA ARG A 209 7.81 -7.01 -16.12
C ARG A 209 9.07 -7.65 -16.67
N LEU A 210 10.08 -7.72 -15.82
CA LEU A 210 11.35 -8.36 -16.07
C LEU A 210 11.31 -9.71 -15.36
N PHE A 211 11.20 -10.80 -16.13
CA PHE A 211 11.28 -12.13 -15.54
C PHE A 211 12.73 -12.42 -15.16
N ALA A 212 13.01 -12.41 -13.86
CA ALA A 212 14.25 -12.95 -13.33
C ALA A 212 14.14 -14.47 -13.23
N PRO A 213 15.17 -15.25 -13.62
CA PRO A 213 15.22 -16.65 -13.27
C PRO A 213 15.26 -16.78 -11.74
N VAL A 214 14.31 -17.53 -11.17
CA VAL A 214 14.23 -17.80 -9.72
C VAL A 214 15.34 -18.79 -9.36
N VAL A 215 16.53 -18.27 -9.07
CA VAL A 215 17.67 -19.09 -8.64
C VAL A 215 18.06 -18.67 -7.21
N PRO A 216 17.86 -19.52 -6.20
CA PRO A 216 18.33 -19.24 -4.85
C PRO A 216 19.86 -19.10 -4.83
N GLY A 217 20.38 -18.04 -4.21
CA GLY A 217 21.83 -17.87 -4.00
C GLY A 217 22.58 -17.15 -5.13
N THR A 218 21.92 -16.69 -6.20
CA THR A 218 22.54 -15.74 -7.14
C THR A 218 22.54 -14.33 -6.54
N SER A 219 23.71 -13.72 -6.46
CA SER A 219 23.93 -12.36 -5.94
C SER A 219 23.70 -11.25 -6.99
N GLY A 220 23.22 -11.61 -8.18
CA GLY A 220 22.90 -10.65 -9.23
C GLY A 220 22.09 -11.30 -10.35
N VAL A 221 20.95 -10.70 -10.66
CA VAL A 221 20.20 -10.97 -11.90
C VAL A 221 20.20 -9.67 -12.68
N THR A 222 20.87 -9.65 -13.83
CA THR A 222 20.80 -8.54 -14.78
C THR A 222 19.63 -8.79 -15.72
N VAL A 223 18.70 -7.85 -15.81
CA VAL A 223 17.69 -7.88 -16.88
C VAL A 223 17.78 -6.60 -17.69
N ASP A 224 18.05 -6.76 -18.98
CA ASP A 224 17.94 -5.69 -19.95
C ASP A 224 16.51 -5.64 -20.48
N SER A 225 15.89 -4.48 -20.48
CA SER A 225 14.60 -4.29 -21.14
C SER A 225 14.44 -2.94 -21.77
N ILE A 226 13.70 -2.98 -22.87
CA ILE A 226 13.24 -1.84 -23.62
C ILE A 226 11.95 -1.37 -22.95
N ILE A 227 11.93 -0.16 -22.41
CA ILE A 227 10.68 0.48 -22.00
C ILE A 227 10.62 1.86 -22.65
N GLY A 228 9.48 2.21 -23.24
CA GLY A 228 9.28 3.56 -23.74
C GLY A 228 8.18 4.29 -22.97
N PHE A 229 8.46 5.52 -22.57
CA PHE A 229 7.44 6.45 -22.09
C PHE A 229 7.53 7.76 -22.86
N THR A 230 6.42 8.27 -23.36
CA THR A 230 6.37 9.60 -24.00
C THR A 230 5.94 10.72 -23.05
N ASN A 231 5.38 10.39 -21.88
CA ASN A 231 4.92 11.36 -20.90
C ASN A 231 5.76 11.30 -19.61
N ASP A 232 5.85 12.45 -18.91
CA ASP A 232 6.49 12.57 -17.59
C ASP A 232 5.62 11.86 -16.52
N VAL A 233 5.68 10.53 -16.47
CA VAL A 233 4.99 9.71 -15.47
C VAL A 233 5.95 9.38 -14.33
N LYS A 234 5.49 9.46 -13.07
CA LYS A 234 6.28 8.97 -11.93
C LYS A 234 6.40 7.46 -12.07
N LEU A 235 7.62 6.94 -12.17
CA LEU A 235 7.87 5.51 -12.26
C LEU A 235 8.65 5.03 -11.03
N SER A 236 8.47 3.75 -10.69
CA SER A 236 9.25 3.07 -9.68
C SER A 236 9.73 1.73 -10.21
N LEU A 237 11.01 1.44 -10.05
CA LEU A 237 11.52 0.07 -10.12
C LEU A 237 11.16 -0.63 -8.80
N ARG A 238 10.51 -1.78 -8.88
CA ARG A 238 10.19 -2.65 -7.74
C ARG A 238 10.89 -3.98 -7.92
N ILE A 239 11.70 -4.35 -6.94
CA ILE A 239 12.40 -5.64 -6.90
C ILE A 239 11.76 -6.45 -5.79
N SER A 240 11.27 -7.64 -6.11
CA SER A 240 10.61 -8.53 -5.15
C SER A 240 11.43 -9.80 -4.96
N THR A 241 11.54 -10.25 -3.71
CA THR A 241 12.27 -11.45 -3.31
C THR A 241 11.42 -12.33 -2.41
N THR A 242 11.63 -13.64 -2.50
CA THR A 242 10.99 -14.65 -1.65
C THR A 242 12.05 -15.56 -1.03
N CYS A 243 11.92 -15.82 0.26
CA CYS A 243 12.80 -16.71 1.00
C CYS A 243 12.11 -18.06 1.17
N LEU A 244 12.61 -19.08 0.46
CA LEU A 244 11.90 -20.35 0.22
C LEU A 244 11.67 -21.20 1.48
N SER A 245 12.44 -20.98 2.55
CA SER A 245 12.26 -21.73 3.81
C SER A 245 11.15 -21.17 4.72
N SER A 246 10.67 -19.96 4.50
CA SER A 246 9.77 -19.26 5.43
C SER A 246 8.56 -18.59 4.80
N SER A 247 8.41 -18.63 3.46
CA SER A 247 7.42 -17.82 2.72
C SER A 247 7.52 -16.30 3.00
N ALA A 248 8.57 -15.86 3.68
CA ALA A 248 8.83 -14.44 3.93
C ALA A 248 9.20 -13.76 2.61
N THR A 249 8.79 -12.51 2.46
CA THR A 249 9.02 -11.72 1.26
C THR A 249 9.69 -10.41 1.59
N SER A 250 10.51 -9.90 0.68
CA SER A 250 11.08 -8.56 0.81
C SER A 250 11.07 -7.87 -0.53
N SER A 251 10.74 -6.59 -0.53
CA SER A 251 10.69 -5.75 -1.71
C SER A 251 11.40 -4.42 -1.48
N VAL A 252 11.99 -3.90 -2.55
CA VAL A 252 12.55 -2.55 -2.58
C VAL A 252 11.95 -1.80 -3.75
N ALA A 253 11.55 -0.57 -3.49
CA ALA A 253 11.16 0.37 -4.52
C ALA A 253 12.18 1.49 -4.64
N ARG A 254 12.54 1.79 -5.89
CA ARG A 254 13.40 2.91 -6.26
C ARG A 254 12.68 3.79 -7.26
N ARG A 255 12.51 5.06 -6.91
CA ARG A 255 11.94 6.06 -7.79
C ARG A 255 12.88 6.28 -8.98
N LEU A 256 12.32 6.22 -10.18
CA LEU A 256 13.05 6.50 -11.40
C LEU A 256 13.04 8.01 -11.71
N PRO A 257 14.06 8.54 -12.41
CA PRO A 257 14.02 9.90 -12.96
C PRO A 257 12.77 10.13 -13.80
N ARG A 258 12.22 11.37 -13.79
CA ARG A 258 11.02 11.72 -14.57
C ARG A 258 11.22 11.49 -16.08
N ARG A 259 12.44 11.71 -16.56
CA ARG A 259 12.86 11.37 -17.93
C ARG A 259 14.00 10.38 -17.85
N LEU A 260 13.74 9.19 -18.34
CA LEU A 260 14.77 8.20 -18.60
C LEU A 260 15.47 8.59 -19.92
N SER A 261 16.79 8.70 -19.90
CA SER A 261 17.55 8.98 -21.12
C SER A 261 17.71 7.70 -21.97
N PRO A 262 17.95 7.80 -23.28
CA PRO A 262 18.21 6.64 -24.15
C PRO A 262 19.45 5.83 -23.77
N SER A 263 20.31 6.37 -22.89
CA SER A 263 21.46 5.67 -22.33
C SER A 263 21.03 4.64 -21.29
N THR A 264 21.73 3.50 -21.22
CA THR A 264 21.47 2.47 -20.20
C THR A 264 21.43 3.06 -18.80
N THR A 265 20.29 2.94 -18.12
CA THR A 265 20.19 3.29 -16.70
C THR A 265 20.42 2.03 -15.88
N VAL A 266 21.46 2.04 -15.05
CA VAL A 266 21.85 0.89 -14.23
C VAL A 266 21.41 1.11 -12.79
N PHE A 267 20.68 0.15 -12.23
CA PHE A 267 20.32 0.10 -10.82
C PHE A 267 21.12 -1.00 -10.14
N ASP A 268 21.68 -0.68 -8.99
CA ASP A 268 22.31 -1.66 -8.13
C ASP A 268 21.66 -1.60 -6.75
N VAL A 269 20.94 -2.67 -6.38
CA VAL A 269 19.98 -2.62 -5.29
C VAL A 269 20.18 -3.78 -4.31
N ASP A 270 20.54 -3.43 -3.09
CA ASP A 270 20.48 -4.30 -1.93
C ASP A 270 19.03 -4.42 -1.43
N VAL A 271 18.54 -5.65 -1.36
CA VAL A 271 17.23 -5.97 -0.79
C VAL A 271 17.43 -6.35 0.67
N PRO A 272 16.80 -5.67 1.65
CA PRO A 272 16.99 -6.00 3.05
C PRO A 272 16.36 -7.34 3.41
N ALA A 273 16.88 -8.00 4.44
CA ALA A 273 16.28 -9.21 5.00
C ALA A 273 14.83 -8.93 5.45
N PRO A 274 13.89 -9.85 5.19
CA PRO A 274 12.54 -9.73 5.74
C PRO A 274 12.60 -9.82 7.27
N PRO A 275 11.61 -9.23 7.98
CA PRO A 275 11.51 -9.39 9.41
C PRO A 275 11.26 -10.85 9.79
N VAL A 276 11.77 -11.28 10.95
CA VAL A 276 11.61 -12.65 11.44
C VAL A 276 11.01 -12.61 12.84
N ILE A 277 9.89 -13.29 13.05
CA ILE A 277 9.30 -13.45 14.38
C ILE A 277 10.24 -14.32 15.23
N THR A 278 10.67 -13.79 16.37
CA THR A 278 11.55 -14.47 17.32
C THR A 278 10.82 -14.90 18.58
N SER A 279 9.72 -14.24 18.93
CA SER A 279 8.85 -14.61 20.05
C SER A 279 7.37 -14.36 19.73
N PRO A 280 6.48 -15.37 19.90
CA PRO A 280 6.82 -16.74 20.27
C PRO A 280 7.59 -17.44 19.15
N ALA A 281 8.36 -18.48 19.50
CA ALA A 281 8.94 -19.35 18.49
C ALA A 281 7.83 -19.86 17.54
N PHE A 282 8.14 -20.00 16.26
CA PHE A 282 7.18 -20.45 15.25
C PHE A 282 6.52 -21.78 15.67
N GLY A 283 5.20 -21.83 15.62
CA GLY A 283 4.40 -23.00 16.02
C GLY A 283 4.15 -23.13 17.53
N SER A 284 4.76 -22.28 18.36
CA SER A 284 4.49 -22.23 19.80
C SER A 284 3.38 -21.24 20.11
N PRO A 285 2.41 -21.58 20.98
CA PRO A 285 1.41 -20.63 21.43
C PRO A 285 2.08 -19.51 22.24
N ALA A 286 1.93 -18.26 21.82
CA ALA A 286 2.19 -17.11 22.69
C ALA A 286 1.02 -16.85 23.64
N SER A 287 1.33 -16.21 24.76
CA SER A 287 0.37 -15.54 25.64
C SER A 287 0.61 -14.03 25.61
N SER A 288 -0.44 -13.24 25.82
CA SER A 288 -0.38 -11.78 25.97
C SER A 288 0.51 -11.32 27.14
N ALA A 289 0.82 -12.22 28.08
CA ALA A 289 1.73 -11.96 29.20
C ALA A 289 3.22 -11.90 28.81
N SER A 290 3.57 -12.34 27.59
CA SER A 290 4.93 -12.29 27.06
C SER A 290 5.05 -11.25 25.95
N PRO A 291 6.17 -10.51 25.86
CA PRO A 291 6.41 -9.62 24.74
C PRO A 291 6.46 -10.40 23.41
N LEU A 292 5.78 -9.85 22.41
CA LEU A 292 5.98 -10.20 21.01
C LEU A 292 7.34 -9.66 20.59
N ALA A 293 8.15 -10.45 19.92
CA ALA A 293 9.47 -10.03 19.47
C ALA A 293 9.79 -10.52 18.06
N TRP A 294 10.59 -9.74 17.34
CA TRP A 294 10.98 -10.01 15.98
C TRP A 294 12.33 -9.35 15.64
N THR A 295 12.87 -9.65 14.47
CA THR A 295 13.94 -8.88 13.84
C THR A 295 13.34 -7.98 12.77
N ALA A 296 13.95 -6.81 12.53
CA ALA A 296 13.61 -5.93 11.43
C ALA A 296 14.87 -5.18 10.98
N PRO A 297 14.94 -4.70 9.72
CA PRO A 297 16.04 -3.84 9.28
C PRO A 297 16.14 -2.57 10.15
N ASP A 298 17.36 -2.11 10.40
CA ASP A 298 17.58 -0.87 11.17
C ASP A 298 16.89 0.33 10.52
N GLY A 299 16.30 1.19 11.36
CA GLY A 299 15.58 2.39 10.90
C GLY A 299 14.27 2.09 10.18
N SER A 300 13.73 0.87 10.30
CA SER A 300 12.39 0.53 9.80
C SER A 300 11.31 0.71 10.87
N ILE A 301 10.08 0.90 10.42
CA ILE A 301 8.88 0.82 11.26
C ILE A 301 8.27 -0.56 11.09
N SER A 302 7.96 -1.21 12.20
CA SER A 302 7.28 -2.49 12.21
C SER A 302 5.78 -2.29 12.37
N VAL A 303 5.00 -2.92 11.49
CA VAL A 303 3.54 -3.01 11.58
C VAL A 303 3.20 -4.48 11.80
N LEU A 304 2.68 -4.79 12.99
CA LEU A 304 2.23 -6.13 13.34
C LEU A 304 0.76 -6.25 12.95
N HIS A 305 0.44 -7.21 12.12
CA HIS A 305 -0.92 -7.51 11.69
C HIS A 305 -1.44 -8.72 12.45
N PHE A 306 -2.63 -8.61 13.04
CA PHE A 306 -3.31 -9.69 13.72
C PHE A 306 -4.63 -10.01 13.01
N ASP A 307 -4.65 -11.20 12.44
CA ASP A 307 -5.72 -11.78 11.66
C ASP A 307 -6.42 -12.85 12.51
N ARG A 308 -7.72 -12.67 12.74
CA ARG A 308 -8.55 -13.70 13.37
C ARG A 308 -8.96 -14.69 12.29
N LEU A 309 -8.66 -15.97 12.52
CA LEU A 309 -9.12 -17.08 11.70
C LEU A 309 -10.37 -17.68 12.34
N GLU A 310 -11.51 -17.50 11.69
CA GLU A 310 -12.76 -18.16 12.09
C GLU A 310 -12.75 -19.64 11.68
N SER A 311 -13.56 -20.45 12.35
CA SER A 311 -13.65 -21.90 12.09
C SER A 311 -14.13 -22.28 10.69
N ASN A 312 -14.78 -21.36 9.98
CA ASN A 312 -15.20 -21.51 8.58
C ASN A 312 -14.12 -21.08 7.57
N GLY A 313 -12.91 -20.73 8.04
CA GLY A 313 -11.81 -20.26 7.20
C GLY A 313 -11.88 -18.76 6.86
N PHE A 314 -12.89 -18.02 7.35
CA PHE A 314 -12.93 -16.57 7.18
C PHE A 314 -11.83 -15.90 8.00
N ILE A 315 -11.05 -15.03 7.34
CA ILE A 315 -9.99 -14.25 7.99
C ILE A 315 -10.50 -12.81 8.16
N SER A 316 -10.63 -12.35 9.40
CA SER A 316 -10.86 -10.93 9.69
C SER A 316 -9.57 -10.29 10.21
N ARG A 317 -9.14 -9.22 9.55
CA ARG A 317 -8.07 -8.35 10.04
C ARG A 317 -8.61 -7.58 11.25
N THR A 318 -8.09 -7.85 12.44
CA THR A 318 -8.70 -7.33 13.69
C THR A 318 -7.89 -6.21 14.32
N LEU A 319 -6.58 -6.35 14.38
CA LEU A 319 -5.68 -5.37 14.98
C LEU A 319 -4.44 -5.15 14.12
N ASP A 320 -4.01 -3.91 14.01
CA ASP A 320 -2.65 -3.56 13.60
C ASP A 320 -1.94 -2.79 14.72
N LEU A 321 -0.66 -3.06 14.91
CA LEU A 321 0.20 -2.34 15.85
C LEU A 321 1.43 -1.80 15.13
N ALA A 322 1.58 -0.49 15.08
CA ALA A 322 2.72 0.20 14.47
C ALA A 322 3.71 0.66 15.54
N THR A 323 4.98 0.29 15.40
CA THR A 323 6.05 0.57 16.38
C THR A 323 7.43 0.63 15.72
N THR A 324 8.34 1.40 16.30
CA THR A 324 9.76 1.42 15.94
C THR A 324 10.60 0.41 16.72
N SER A 325 10.01 -0.23 17.74
CA SER A 325 10.66 -1.29 18.51
C SER A 325 10.69 -2.61 17.72
N THR A 326 11.52 -3.54 18.17
CA THR A 326 11.54 -4.95 17.73
C THR A 326 10.97 -5.90 18.78
N SER A 327 10.41 -5.34 19.85
CA SER A 327 9.70 -6.06 20.90
C SER A 327 8.63 -5.18 21.53
N THR A 328 7.46 -5.74 21.80
CA THR A 328 6.33 -5.02 22.41
C THR A 328 5.39 -5.97 23.14
N ALA A 329 4.82 -5.52 24.26
CA ALA A 329 3.74 -6.25 24.91
C ALA A 329 2.48 -6.20 24.04
N PHE A 330 1.61 -7.21 24.16
CA PHE A 330 0.33 -7.15 23.49
C PHE A 330 -0.51 -5.98 24.07
N PRO A 331 -1.09 -5.10 23.23
CA PRO A 331 -1.83 -3.94 23.72
C PRO A 331 -3.12 -4.36 24.45
N ASN A 332 -3.46 -3.69 25.55
CA ASN A 332 -4.72 -3.93 26.24
C ASN A 332 -5.91 -3.40 25.42
N LEU A 333 -6.58 -4.29 24.69
CA LEU A 333 -7.70 -3.91 23.82
C LEU A 333 -9.03 -3.69 24.56
N ALA A 334 -9.16 -4.18 25.80
CA ALA A 334 -10.37 -3.96 26.60
C ALA A 334 -10.54 -2.48 26.95
N ALA A 335 -9.43 -1.79 27.26
CA ALA A 335 -9.43 -0.34 27.51
C ALA A 335 -9.85 0.49 26.28
N LEU A 336 -9.74 -0.08 25.07
CA LEU A 336 -10.06 0.56 23.80
C LEU A 336 -11.48 0.25 23.31
N GLY A 337 -12.23 -0.60 24.02
CA GLY A 337 -13.58 -1.01 23.62
C GLY A 337 -13.60 -1.75 22.28
N VAL A 338 -12.52 -2.47 21.94
CA VAL A 338 -12.46 -3.29 20.72
C VAL A 338 -13.38 -4.49 20.91
N LYS A 339 -14.35 -4.65 20.00
CA LYS A 339 -15.31 -5.75 20.08
C LYS A 339 -14.67 -7.04 19.56
N GLY A 340 -14.82 -8.12 20.34
CA GLY A 340 -14.45 -9.49 19.93
C GLY A 340 -13.00 -9.92 20.22
N VAL A 341 -12.43 -9.59 21.39
CA VAL A 341 -11.01 -9.88 21.70
C VAL A 341 -10.73 -11.04 22.68
N PRO A 342 -11.45 -11.25 23.80
CA PRO A 342 -10.97 -12.19 24.82
C PRO A 342 -11.02 -13.66 24.37
N GLY A 343 -9.92 -14.41 24.54
CA GLY A 343 -9.87 -15.87 24.37
C GLY A 343 -9.67 -16.38 22.94
N LEU A 344 -9.31 -15.50 21.99
CA LEU A 344 -9.13 -15.87 20.59
C LEU A 344 -7.66 -16.10 20.22
N SER A 345 -7.43 -17.07 19.34
CA SER A 345 -6.16 -17.28 18.67
C SER A 345 -6.11 -16.44 17.39
N PHE A 346 -5.02 -15.69 17.21
CA PHE A 346 -4.75 -14.87 16.04
C PHE A 346 -3.60 -15.48 15.25
N VAL A 347 -3.70 -15.41 13.94
CA VAL A 347 -2.55 -15.49 13.05
C VAL A 347 -1.96 -14.09 12.99
N TRP A 348 -0.66 -13.96 13.18
CA TRP A 348 0.00 -12.65 13.13
C TRP A 348 1.25 -12.68 12.27
N ARG A 349 1.58 -11.52 11.69
CA ARG A 349 2.79 -11.31 10.91
C ARG A 349 3.35 -9.92 11.14
N VAL A 350 4.62 -9.74 10.83
CA VAL A 350 5.32 -8.46 10.89
C VAL A 350 5.57 -7.95 9.49
N GLU A 351 5.21 -6.70 9.24
CA GLU A 351 5.64 -5.94 8.08
C GLU A 351 6.65 -4.88 8.52
N ALA A 352 7.84 -4.85 7.93
CA ALA A 352 8.88 -3.87 8.22
C ALA A 352 9.03 -2.90 7.05
N TRP A 353 8.84 -1.61 7.33
CA TRP A 353 8.84 -0.52 6.35
C TRP A 353 10.05 0.39 6.56
N GLY A 354 11.02 0.33 5.65
CA GLY A 354 12.20 1.19 5.64
C GLY A 354 12.00 2.46 4.81
N GLY A 355 12.73 3.52 5.14
CA GLY A 355 12.59 4.85 4.52
C GLY A 355 11.62 5.79 5.23
N LEU A 356 11.10 5.38 6.39
CA LEU A 356 10.25 6.18 7.26
C LEU A 356 10.97 6.45 8.58
N THR A 357 10.97 7.70 9.03
CA THR A 357 11.71 8.12 10.24
C THR A 357 10.82 8.11 11.49
N GLY A 358 10.12 7.00 11.75
CA GLY A 358 9.32 6.78 12.97
C GLY A 358 7.80 6.79 12.79
N THR A 359 7.05 6.38 13.82
CA THR A 359 5.58 6.22 13.75
C THR A 359 4.82 7.50 13.42
N ASP A 360 5.38 8.68 13.71
CA ASP A 360 4.85 9.97 13.27
C ASP A 360 4.78 10.11 11.74
N ALA A 361 5.70 9.47 11.01
CA ALA A 361 5.67 9.43 9.55
C ALA A 361 4.49 8.60 9.02
N LEU A 362 4.05 7.57 9.75
CA LEU A 362 2.83 6.82 9.42
C LEU A 362 1.56 7.62 9.73
N ALA A 363 1.59 8.42 10.80
CA ALA A 363 0.50 9.26 11.25
C ALA A 363 0.51 10.67 10.59
N ASP A 364 1.08 10.79 9.39
CA ASP A 364 1.09 12.02 8.60
C ASP A 364 -0.02 12.00 7.52
N THR A 365 -0.40 13.17 6.99
CA THR A 365 -1.36 13.29 5.88
C THR A 365 -0.94 12.51 4.64
N SER A 366 0.37 12.30 4.45
CA SER A 366 0.93 11.45 3.41
C SER A 366 1.37 10.07 3.88
N GLY A 367 1.30 9.74 5.17
CA GLY A 367 2.03 8.61 5.76
C GLY A 367 1.70 7.23 5.17
N PHE A 368 0.59 6.63 5.61
CA PHE A 368 0.16 5.31 5.13
C PHE A 368 -0.18 5.32 3.62
N GLY A 369 -0.78 6.40 3.13
CA GLY A 369 -1.16 6.55 1.73
C GLY A 369 0.04 6.60 0.78
N ALA A 370 1.11 7.36 1.10
CA ALA A 370 2.29 7.45 0.24
C ALA A 370 3.14 6.17 0.25
N LEU A 371 3.13 5.44 1.37
CA LEU A 371 3.78 4.13 1.49
C LEU A 371 3.09 3.09 0.62
N LEU A 372 1.77 3.00 0.72
CA LEU A 372 0.97 2.13 -0.14
C LEU A 372 1.14 2.55 -1.60
N ALA A 373 1.10 3.86 -1.88
CA ALA A 373 1.28 4.41 -3.22
C ALA A 373 2.64 4.04 -3.79
N GLY A 374 3.66 3.78 -2.96
CA GLY A 374 5.00 3.46 -3.40
C GLY A 374 5.60 4.53 -4.30
N THR A 375 5.30 5.80 -3.98
CA THR A 375 5.72 6.98 -4.73
C THR A 375 7.12 7.48 -4.32
N GLY A 376 7.68 6.89 -3.26
CA GLY A 376 9.00 7.19 -2.71
C GLY A 376 9.97 6.01 -2.79
N ASN A 377 11.20 6.24 -2.32
CA ASN A 377 12.15 5.16 -2.09
C ASN A 377 11.79 4.48 -0.77
N PHE A 378 11.50 3.18 -0.81
CA PHE A 378 11.19 2.42 0.40
C PHE A 378 11.70 0.98 0.28
N SER A 379 11.80 0.32 1.42
CA SER A 379 11.87 -1.13 1.52
C SER A 379 10.68 -1.65 2.31
N HIS A 380 10.20 -2.83 1.96
CA HIS A 380 9.09 -3.48 2.64
C HIS A 380 9.35 -4.96 2.75
N GLY A 381 9.47 -5.46 3.97
CA GLY A 381 9.62 -6.89 4.26
C GLY A 381 8.39 -7.41 4.97
N VAL A 382 7.98 -8.64 4.67
CA VAL A 382 6.89 -9.36 5.33
C VAL A 382 7.42 -10.67 5.88
N SER A 383 7.21 -10.90 7.18
CA SER A 383 7.60 -12.13 7.85
C SER A 383 6.72 -13.32 7.44
N ALA A 384 7.19 -14.52 7.73
CA ALA A 384 6.30 -15.68 7.88
C ALA A 384 5.22 -15.36 8.94
N SER A 385 4.02 -15.91 8.77
CA SER A 385 2.96 -15.77 9.78
C SER A 385 3.18 -16.76 10.94
N SER A 386 2.81 -16.38 12.16
CA SER A 386 2.82 -17.24 13.35
C SER A 386 1.45 -17.18 14.05
N SER A 387 1.22 -18.01 15.07
CA SER A 387 -0.01 -17.97 15.88
C SER A 387 0.25 -17.44 17.28
N VAL A 388 -0.72 -16.72 17.84
CA VAL A 388 -0.71 -16.20 19.21
C VAL A 388 -2.08 -16.35 19.84
N THR A 389 -2.13 -16.78 21.10
CA THR A 389 -3.38 -16.82 21.87
C THR A 389 -3.40 -15.68 22.88
N ILE A 390 -4.46 -14.88 22.83
CA ILE A 390 -4.63 -13.79 23.79
C ILE A 390 -5.49 -14.30 24.93
N SER A 391 -4.83 -14.59 26.06
CA SER A 391 -5.53 -14.88 27.30
C SER A 391 -6.22 -13.61 27.84
N PRO A 392 -7.44 -13.73 28.39
CA PRO A 392 -8.17 -12.63 29.03
C PRO A 392 -7.38 -11.91 30.12
#